data_AF-A0A1I6PRB5-F1
#
_entry.id   AF-A0A1I6PRB5-F1
#
_cell.length_a   1.000
_cell.length_b   1.000
_cell.length_c   1.000
_cell.angle_alpha   90.00
_cell.angle_beta   90.00
_cell.angle_gamma   90.00
#
_symmetry.space_group_name_H-M   'P 1'
#
loop_
_entity.id
_entity.type
_entity.pdbx_description
1 polymer ?
#
loop_
_entity_poly.entity_id
_entity_poly.type
_entity_poly.pdbx_seq_one_letter_code
_entity_poly.pdbx_strand_id
1 'polypeptide(L)'
;MGKFWRENWQGVFFGAVGLVLLGFSFCRLWQEDVAGGSATFGMAFLCFIYANLSRFKRFKGLGFEAELWEDKQKEAAALIDRLKAKDAIYTEQIVRQNIMGGRLGSASSWEDNWRLFDRLVAEHEDLGQDIDFSDLKADIDAVFLFDLTSYPYDPLHRQIAQGVQEASDLIQKEFGSAVEDVEGHRKRTEQVNAIKRSFVDRYERSLKGNVAQEILDWARDAQAALRRDFGVEVSFPEEDIQELEMLADLRRKGPIKVTPKLLEMSERKSHERRKTGAR
;
A
#
# COMPACT_ATOMS: atom_id res chain seq x y z
N MET A 1 25.03 -51.23 25.71
CA MET A 1 23.59 -51.17 25.34
C MET A 1 22.62 -51.28 26.51
N GLY A 2 22.90 -52.05 27.58
CA GLY A 2 21.91 -52.27 28.66
C GLY A 2 21.51 -51.05 29.50
N LYS A 3 22.37 -50.02 29.61
CA LYS A 3 22.09 -48.81 30.42
C LYS A 3 21.10 -47.85 29.73
N PHE A 4 21.26 -47.66 28.42
CA PHE A 4 20.34 -46.85 27.59
C PHE A 4 18.92 -47.42 27.59
N TRP A 5 18.80 -48.74 27.47
CA TRP A 5 17.50 -49.42 27.54
C TRP A 5 16.87 -49.26 28.92
N ARG A 6 17.63 -49.39 30.02
CA ARG A 6 17.09 -49.21 31.37
C ARG A 6 16.63 -47.78 31.68
N GLU A 7 17.25 -46.77 31.08
CA GLU A 7 16.89 -45.37 31.33
C GLU A 7 15.72 -44.89 30.45
N ASN A 8 15.61 -45.40 29.21
CA ASN A 8 14.62 -44.94 28.22
C ASN A 8 13.48 -45.93 27.94
N TRP A 9 13.40 -47.08 28.63
CA TRP A 9 12.37 -48.09 28.34
C TRP A 9 10.95 -47.52 28.44
N GLN A 10 10.71 -46.58 29.35
CA GLN A 10 9.40 -45.94 29.53
C GLN A 10 8.99 -45.17 28.27
N GLY A 11 9.91 -44.36 27.73
CA GLY A 11 9.67 -43.61 26.49
C GLY A 11 9.43 -44.51 25.28
N VAL A 12 10.23 -45.57 25.16
CA VAL A 12 10.08 -46.57 24.08
C VAL A 12 8.75 -47.33 24.22
N PHE A 13 8.37 -47.72 25.43
CA PHE A 13 7.12 -48.42 25.71
C PHE A 13 5.90 -47.56 25.38
N PHE A 14 5.83 -46.34 25.93
CA PHE A 14 4.70 -45.44 25.67
C PHE A 14 4.64 -44.96 24.22
N GLY A 15 5.79 -44.79 23.56
CA GLY A 15 5.85 -44.48 22.12
C GLY A 15 5.32 -45.63 21.26
N ALA A 16 5.69 -46.87 21.56
CA ALA A 16 5.20 -48.06 20.85
C ALA A 16 3.69 -48.27 21.08
N VAL A 17 3.21 -48.14 22.32
CA VAL A 17 1.77 -48.23 22.64
C VAL A 17 0.99 -47.11 21.94
N GLY A 18 1.52 -45.88 21.94
CA GLY A 18 0.91 -44.74 21.24
C GLY A 18 0.78 -44.97 19.72
N LEU A 19 1.82 -45.52 19.07
CA LEU A 19 1.78 -45.87 17.64
C LEU A 19 0.72 -46.92 17.32
N VAL A 20 0.60 -47.95 18.16
CA VAL A 20 -0.42 -48.98 18.00
C VAL A 20 -1.83 -48.39 18.13
N LEU A 21 -2.07 -47.55 19.14
CA LEU A 21 -3.35 -46.88 19.34
C LEU A 21 -3.70 -45.90 18.20
N LEU A 22 -2.69 -45.21 17.65
CA LEU A 22 -2.86 -44.35 16.48
C LEU A 22 -3.29 -45.17 15.25
N GLY A 23 -2.68 -46.34 15.04
CA GLY A 23 -3.08 -47.28 13.99
C GLY A 23 -4.53 -47.74 14.15
N PHE A 24 -4.94 -48.11 15.38
CA PHE A 24 -6.33 -48.46 15.68
C PHE A 24 -7.30 -47.30 15.44
N SER A 25 -6.89 -46.07 15.74
CA SER A 25 -7.69 -44.87 15.47
C SER A 25 -7.97 -44.74 13.97
N PHE A 26 -6.97 -44.92 13.10
CA PHE A 26 -7.17 -44.86 11.66
C PHE A 26 -8.04 -46.01 11.13
N CYS A 27 -7.86 -47.23 11.64
CA CYS A 27 -8.73 -48.36 11.29
C CYS A 27 -10.19 -48.12 11.69
N ARG A 28 -10.45 -47.54 12.86
CA ARG A 28 -11.82 -47.19 13.29
C ARG A 28 -12.42 -46.05 12.51
N LEU A 29 -11.61 -45.07 12.13
CA LEU A 29 -12.04 -43.99 11.26
C LEU A 29 -12.48 -44.52 9.88
N TRP A 30 -11.77 -45.52 9.35
CA TRP A 30 -12.14 -46.20 8.11
C TRP A 30 -13.48 -46.97 8.24
N GLN A 31 -13.77 -47.50 9.42
CA GLN A 31 -15.03 -48.18 9.75
C GLN A 31 -16.17 -47.21 10.12
N GLU A 32 -15.99 -45.90 9.92
CA GLU A 32 -16.95 -44.83 10.24
C GLU A 32 -17.32 -44.71 11.74
N ASP A 33 -16.59 -45.37 12.63
CA ASP A 33 -16.74 -45.23 14.09
C ASP A 33 -15.97 -44.01 14.61
N VAL A 34 -16.55 -42.82 14.39
CA VAL A 34 -15.93 -41.53 14.75
C VAL A 34 -15.72 -41.38 16.25
N ALA A 35 -16.63 -41.90 17.08
CA ALA A 35 -16.52 -41.82 18.54
C ALA A 35 -15.38 -42.71 19.05
N GLY A 36 -15.30 -43.96 18.59
CA GLY A 36 -14.23 -44.88 18.93
C GLY A 36 -12.87 -44.46 18.36
N GLY A 37 -12.84 -43.86 17.17
CA GLY A 37 -11.65 -43.27 16.56
C GLY A 37 -11.13 -42.08 17.37
N SER A 38 -11.99 -41.14 17.74
CA SER A 38 -11.60 -39.97 18.53
C SER A 38 -11.08 -40.34 19.93
N ALA A 39 -11.71 -41.32 20.59
CA ALA A 39 -11.25 -41.81 21.90
C ALA A 39 -9.87 -42.49 21.83
N THR A 40 -9.64 -43.31 20.80
CA THR A 40 -8.34 -43.99 20.61
C THR A 40 -7.24 -43.02 20.17
N PHE A 41 -7.56 -42.00 19.39
CA PHE A 41 -6.65 -40.89 19.07
C PHE A 41 -6.24 -40.12 20.32
N GLY A 42 -7.19 -39.74 21.18
CA GLY A 42 -6.90 -39.06 22.44
C GLY A 42 -5.96 -39.86 23.34
N MET A 43 -6.17 -41.18 23.44
CA MET A 43 -5.29 -42.08 24.21
C MET A 43 -3.90 -42.22 23.57
N ALA A 44 -3.79 -42.28 22.24
CA ALA A 44 -2.52 -42.28 21.53
C ALA A 44 -1.73 -40.99 21.79
N PHE A 45 -2.41 -39.85 21.75
CA PHE A 45 -1.83 -38.54 22.00
C PHE A 45 -1.28 -38.42 23.44
N LEU A 46 -2.05 -38.87 24.44
CA LEU A 46 -1.59 -38.92 25.83
C LEU A 46 -0.36 -39.84 26.00
N CYS A 47 -0.32 -40.98 25.32
CA CYS A 47 0.85 -41.87 25.34
C CYS A 47 2.10 -41.18 24.76
N PHE A 48 1.97 -40.39 23.70
CA PHE A 48 3.10 -39.62 23.16
C PHE A 48 3.55 -38.50 24.10
N ILE A 49 2.62 -37.85 24.81
CA ILE A 49 2.98 -36.88 25.87
C ILE A 49 3.77 -37.59 26.97
N TYR A 50 3.30 -38.75 27.46
CA TYR A 50 4.01 -39.52 28.49
C TYR A 50 5.36 -40.07 28.02
N ALA A 51 5.48 -40.46 26.75
CA ALA A 51 6.75 -40.89 26.16
C ALA A 51 7.80 -39.77 26.22
N ASN A 52 7.37 -38.53 25.97
CA ASN A 52 8.24 -37.35 26.01
C ASN A 52 8.42 -36.77 27.42
N LEU A 53 7.48 -37.01 28.34
CA LEU A 53 7.59 -36.58 29.74
C LEU A 53 8.83 -37.19 30.43
N SER A 54 9.25 -38.38 29.98
CA SER A 54 10.47 -39.03 30.47
C SER A 54 11.77 -38.27 30.14
N ARG A 55 11.78 -37.42 29.10
CA ARG A 55 12.91 -36.50 28.82
C ARG A 55 13.00 -35.37 29.83
N PHE A 56 11.92 -35.04 30.52
CA PHE A 56 11.87 -34.00 31.56
C PHE A 56 12.22 -34.53 32.96
N LYS A 57 12.66 -35.79 33.10
CA LYS A 57 12.95 -36.42 34.41
C LYS A 57 14.22 -35.91 35.11
N ARG A 58 14.94 -34.94 34.54
CA ARG A 58 15.89 -34.09 35.28
C ARG A 58 15.19 -32.81 35.74
N PHE A 59 14.22 -32.96 36.64
CA PHE A 59 13.73 -31.87 37.47
C PHE A 59 13.89 -32.31 38.93
N LYS A 60 14.89 -31.72 39.58
CA LYS A 60 15.08 -31.53 41.04
C LYS A 60 16.57 -31.41 41.38
N GLY A 61 17.05 -30.17 41.45
CA GLY A 61 17.88 -29.80 42.62
C GLY A 61 19.14 -28.96 42.42
N LEU A 62 19.54 -28.53 41.22
CA LEU A 62 20.85 -27.87 41.05
C LEU A 62 20.85 -26.82 39.93
N GLY A 63 20.29 -25.62 40.15
CA GLY A 63 20.63 -24.37 39.43
C GLY A 63 20.42 -24.24 37.91
N PHE A 64 20.31 -25.34 37.16
CA PHE A 64 20.23 -25.38 35.70
C PHE A 64 18.82 -25.08 35.13
N GLU A 65 17.77 -25.16 35.97
CA GLU A 65 16.40 -24.81 35.56
C GLU A 65 16.21 -23.30 35.34
N ALA A 66 16.97 -22.46 36.04
CA ALA A 66 16.91 -21.02 35.86
C ALA A 66 17.58 -20.59 34.54
N GLU A 67 18.77 -21.13 34.24
CA GLU A 67 19.49 -20.82 32.98
C GLU A 67 18.73 -21.29 31.74
N LEU A 68 18.20 -22.52 31.73
CA LEU A 68 17.46 -23.02 30.56
C LEU A 68 16.10 -22.33 30.37
N TRP A 69 15.47 -21.90 31.47
CA TRP A 69 14.23 -21.14 31.43
C TRP A 69 14.46 -19.71 30.93
N GLU A 70 15.52 -19.04 31.39
CA GLU A 70 15.92 -17.73 30.85
C GLU A 70 16.25 -17.82 29.36
N ASP A 71 17.01 -18.82 28.93
CA ASP A 71 17.36 -18.98 27.52
C ASP A 71 16.14 -19.31 26.65
N LYS A 72 15.20 -20.12 27.16
CA LYS A 72 13.91 -20.38 26.48
C LYS A 72 13.03 -19.14 26.42
N GLN A 73 13.02 -18.32 27.47
CA GLN A 73 12.31 -17.04 27.46
C GLN A 73 12.93 -16.06 26.46
N LYS A 74 14.27 -15.99 26.39
CA LYS A 74 14.99 -15.17 25.41
C LYS A 74 14.74 -15.64 23.97
N GLU A 75 14.77 -16.96 23.72
CA GLU A 75 14.43 -17.53 22.41
C GLU A 75 12.97 -17.26 22.02
N ALA A 76 12.03 -17.40 22.96
CA ALA A 76 10.61 -17.12 22.72
C ALA A 76 10.37 -15.63 22.46
N ALA A 77 11.01 -14.74 23.22
CA ALA A 77 10.97 -13.30 23.00
C ALA A 77 11.51 -12.95 21.60
N ALA A 78 12.67 -13.50 21.22
CA ALA A 78 13.25 -13.28 19.90
C ALA A 78 12.37 -13.83 18.76
N LEU A 79 11.65 -14.94 18.97
CA LEU A 79 10.69 -15.48 18.00
C LEU A 79 9.45 -14.58 17.88
N ILE A 80 8.95 -14.06 19.00
CA ILE A 80 7.86 -13.09 19.03
C ILE A 80 8.27 -11.83 18.27
N ASP A 81 9.44 -11.26 18.55
CA ASP A 81 9.93 -10.06 17.86
C ASP A 81 10.06 -10.26 16.35
N ARG A 82 10.52 -11.44 15.91
CA ARG A 82 10.56 -11.80 14.48
C ARG A 82 9.17 -11.95 13.87
N LEU A 83 8.20 -12.46 14.61
CA LEU A 83 6.81 -12.59 14.15
C LEU A 83 6.17 -11.21 14.01
N LYS A 84 6.32 -10.35 15.03
CA LYS A 84 5.88 -8.95 15.03
C LYS A 84 6.41 -8.18 13.82
N ALA A 85 7.72 -8.31 13.54
CA ALA A 85 8.33 -7.67 12.38
C ALA A 85 7.78 -8.18 11.04
N LYS A 86 7.45 -9.47 10.92
CA LYS A 86 6.86 -10.02 9.68
C LYS A 86 5.42 -9.57 9.50
N ASP A 87 4.63 -9.54 10.57
CA ASP A 87 3.22 -9.14 10.52
C ASP A 87 3.09 -7.66 10.10
N ALA A 88 4.00 -6.79 10.56
CA ALA A 88 4.08 -5.40 10.12
C ALA A 88 4.25 -5.26 8.59
N ILE A 89 5.18 -6.02 8.01
CA ILE A 89 5.46 -6.01 6.55
C ILE A 89 4.23 -6.46 5.76
N TYR A 90 3.58 -7.55 6.18
CA TYR A 90 2.39 -8.04 5.49
C TYR A 90 1.25 -7.03 5.55
N THR A 91 1.12 -6.33 6.67
CA THR A 91 0.00 -5.42 6.86
C THR A 91 0.21 -4.10 6.11
N GLU A 92 1.44 -3.60 6.04
CA GLU A 92 1.81 -2.52 5.11
C GLU A 92 1.44 -2.89 3.67
N GLN A 93 1.82 -4.10 3.23
CA GLN A 93 1.54 -4.56 1.87
C GLN A 93 0.04 -4.63 1.58
N ILE A 94 -0.77 -5.09 2.55
CA ILE A 94 -2.23 -5.13 2.43
C ILE A 94 -2.82 -3.72 2.32
N VAL A 95 -2.36 -2.76 3.14
CA VAL A 95 -2.84 -1.37 3.07
C VAL A 95 -2.48 -0.75 1.71
N ARG A 96 -1.22 -0.93 1.28
CA ARG A 96 -0.76 -0.45 -0.04
C ARG A 96 -1.57 -1.07 -1.19
N GLN A 97 -1.82 -2.38 -1.14
CA GLN A 97 -2.63 -3.07 -2.14
C GLN A 97 -4.08 -2.58 -2.17
N ASN A 98 -4.70 -2.33 -1.01
CA ASN A 98 -6.06 -1.79 -0.95
C ASN A 98 -6.15 -0.39 -1.56
N ILE A 99 -5.19 0.48 -1.24
CA ILE A 99 -5.15 1.86 -1.74
C ILE A 99 -4.92 1.88 -3.26
N MET A 100 -3.97 1.07 -3.74
CA MET A 100 -3.71 0.95 -5.18
C MET A 100 -4.84 0.26 -5.92
N GLY A 101 -5.48 -0.74 -5.31
CA GLY A 101 -6.62 -1.47 -5.87
C GLY A 101 -7.86 -0.59 -6.04
N GLY A 102 -8.14 0.29 -5.06
CA GLY A 102 -9.22 1.30 -5.13
C GLY A 102 -9.22 2.10 -6.43
N ARG A 103 -8.03 2.44 -6.94
CA ARG A 103 -7.86 3.27 -8.14
C ARG A 103 -8.25 2.56 -9.45
N LEU A 104 -8.21 1.23 -9.48
CA LEU A 104 -8.54 0.42 -10.66
C LEU A 104 -10.04 0.04 -10.75
N GLY A 105 -10.90 0.71 -9.98
CA GLY A 105 -12.35 0.50 -10.01
C GLY A 105 -12.89 -0.32 -8.84
N SER A 106 -12.11 -0.46 -7.76
CA SER A 106 -12.63 -0.97 -6.47
C SER A 106 -13.49 0.09 -5.77
N ALA A 107 -14.42 -0.37 -4.95
CA ALA A 107 -15.43 0.44 -4.27
C ALA A 107 -14.92 1.12 -2.98
N SER A 108 -13.67 0.91 -2.56
CA SER A 108 -13.16 1.47 -1.31
C SER A 108 -13.04 2.99 -1.41
N SER A 109 -13.69 3.71 -0.49
CA SER A 109 -13.56 5.16 -0.39
C SER A 109 -12.21 5.54 0.22
N TRP A 110 -11.78 6.78 0.03
CA TRP A 110 -10.59 7.28 0.72
C TRP A 110 -10.76 7.30 2.24
N GLU A 111 -11.99 7.53 2.73
CA GLU A 111 -12.31 7.42 4.15
C GLU A 111 -12.05 6.01 4.69
N ASP A 112 -12.46 4.97 3.96
CA ASP A 112 -12.21 3.58 4.34
C ASP A 112 -10.71 3.26 4.37
N ASN A 113 -9.96 3.76 3.38
CA ASN A 113 -8.51 3.57 3.31
C ASN A 113 -7.78 4.24 4.49
N TRP A 114 -8.18 5.46 4.85
CA TRP A 114 -7.61 6.16 6.00
C TRP A 114 -7.96 5.47 7.32
N ARG A 115 -9.22 5.04 7.48
CA ARG A 115 -9.65 4.26 8.65
C ARG A 115 -8.89 2.93 8.78
N LEU A 116 -8.58 2.28 7.65
CA LEU A 116 -7.75 1.06 7.65
C LEU A 116 -6.32 1.36 8.11
N PHE A 117 -5.72 2.44 7.65
CA PHE A 117 -4.39 2.88 8.10
C PHE A 117 -4.39 3.24 9.60
N ASP A 118 -5.37 4.02 10.07
CA ASP A 118 -5.43 4.41 11.48
C ASP A 118 -5.63 3.20 12.40
N ARG A 119 -6.46 2.23 11.98
CA ARG A 119 -6.63 0.96 12.71
C ARG A 119 -5.32 0.18 12.75
N LEU A 120 -4.57 0.13 11.64
CA LEU A 120 -3.28 -0.52 11.60
C LEU A 120 -2.32 0.07 12.64
N VAL A 121 -2.18 1.39 12.66
CA VAL A 121 -1.32 2.09 13.61
C VAL A 121 -1.75 1.78 15.05
N ALA A 122 -3.05 1.90 15.36
CA ALA A 122 -3.58 1.64 16.69
C ALA A 122 -3.38 0.18 17.15
N GLU A 123 -3.60 -0.81 16.28
CA GLU A 123 -3.41 -2.22 16.63
C GLU A 123 -1.93 -2.55 16.95
N HIS A 124 -0.98 -1.95 16.23
CA HIS A 124 0.44 -2.13 16.54
C HIS A 124 0.85 -1.41 17.84
N GLU A 125 0.33 -0.21 18.09
CA GLU A 125 0.53 0.50 19.36
C GLU A 125 -0.03 -0.30 20.56
N ASP A 126 -1.25 -0.85 20.44
CA ASP A 126 -1.90 -1.68 21.47
C ASP A 126 -1.12 -2.97 21.77
N LEU A 127 -0.45 -3.52 20.76
CA LEU A 127 0.45 -4.68 20.90
C LEU A 127 1.83 -4.32 21.47
N GLY A 128 2.05 -3.05 21.82
CA GLY A 128 3.31 -2.51 22.32
C GLY A 128 4.43 -2.59 21.28
N GLN A 129 4.09 -2.47 20.00
CA GLN A 129 5.06 -2.48 18.89
C GLN A 129 5.29 -1.04 18.43
N ASP A 130 6.51 -0.55 18.63
CA ASP A 130 6.95 0.75 18.14
C ASP A 130 7.44 0.60 16.68
N ILE A 131 6.48 0.56 15.75
CA ILE A 131 6.75 0.45 14.31
C ILE A 131 6.61 1.82 13.68
N ASP A 132 7.64 2.24 12.95
CA ASP A 132 7.60 3.48 12.19
C ASP A 132 6.83 3.31 10.88
N PHE A 133 5.59 3.84 10.84
CA PHE A 133 4.75 3.87 9.65
C PHE A 133 4.94 5.14 8.79
N SER A 134 5.98 5.94 9.02
CA SER A 134 6.19 7.21 8.31
C SER A 134 6.32 7.04 6.80
N ASP A 135 7.06 6.03 6.34
CA ASP A 135 7.24 5.75 4.90
C ASP A 135 5.92 5.31 4.25
N LEU A 136 5.19 4.40 4.89
CA LEU A 136 3.86 4.00 4.44
C LEU A 136 2.93 5.21 4.37
N LYS A 137 2.88 6.04 5.41
CA LYS A 137 2.06 7.25 5.45
C LYS A 137 2.44 8.22 4.33
N ALA A 138 3.73 8.41 4.07
CA ALA A 138 4.22 9.28 3.00
C ALA A 138 3.77 8.81 1.61
N ASP A 139 3.76 7.50 1.38
CA ASP A 139 3.27 6.89 0.15
C ASP A 139 1.75 7.03 0.00
N ILE A 140 0.99 6.80 1.07
CA ILE A 140 -0.47 7.00 1.07
C ILE A 140 -0.79 8.47 0.79
N ASP A 141 -0.10 9.40 1.45
CA ASP A 141 -0.25 10.85 1.24
C ASP A 141 0.03 11.24 -0.21
N ALA A 142 1.08 10.68 -0.82
CA ALA A 142 1.44 10.94 -2.21
C ALA A 142 0.38 10.44 -3.20
N VAL A 143 -0.22 9.27 -2.95
CA VAL A 143 -1.31 8.71 -3.76
C VAL A 143 -2.58 9.53 -3.57
N PHE A 144 -2.89 9.93 -2.34
CA PHE A 144 -4.07 10.74 -2.01
C PHE A 144 -4.02 12.11 -2.70
N LEU A 145 -2.87 12.80 -2.64
CA LEU A 145 -2.67 14.07 -3.33
C LEU A 145 -2.75 13.93 -4.86
N PHE A 146 -2.19 12.85 -5.42
CA PHE A 146 -2.35 12.57 -6.85
C PHE A 146 -3.84 12.50 -7.23
N ASP A 147 -4.64 11.83 -6.41
CA ASP A 147 -6.06 11.68 -6.71
C ASP A 147 -6.82 13.00 -6.59
N LEU A 148 -6.51 13.82 -5.58
CA LEU A 148 -7.08 15.16 -5.38
C LEU A 148 -6.71 16.13 -6.51
N THR A 149 -5.46 16.15 -6.93
CA THR A 149 -4.99 17.06 -8.01
C THR A 149 -5.54 16.70 -9.39
N SER A 150 -6.10 15.50 -9.56
CA SER A 150 -6.65 15.09 -10.86
C SER A 150 -7.82 15.98 -11.30
N TYR A 151 -8.65 16.45 -10.36
CA TYR A 151 -9.82 17.27 -10.66
C TYR A 151 -9.44 18.66 -11.20
N PRO A 152 -8.69 19.51 -10.44
CA PRO A 152 -8.32 20.83 -10.93
C PRO A 152 -7.33 20.79 -12.11
N TYR A 153 -6.65 19.66 -12.34
CA TYR A 153 -5.80 19.50 -13.52
C TYR A 153 -6.58 19.49 -14.84
N ASP A 154 -7.74 18.84 -14.90
CA ASP A 154 -8.45 18.62 -16.17
C ASP A 154 -8.92 19.93 -16.84
N PRO A 155 -9.48 20.92 -16.11
CA PRO A 155 -9.76 22.26 -16.66
C PRO A 155 -8.52 22.97 -17.17
N LEU A 156 -7.43 23.00 -16.39
CA LEU A 156 -6.16 23.62 -16.80
C LEU A 156 -5.60 22.99 -18.09
N HIS A 157 -5.60 21.66 -18.16
CA HIS A 157 -5.14 20.93 -19.34
C HIS A 157 -5.96 21.24 -20.57
N ARG A 158 -7.30 21.29 -20.45
CA ARG A 158 -8.17 21.67 -21.57
C ARG A 158 -7.89 23.09 -22.08
N GLN A 159 -7.71 24.05 -21.17
CA GLN A 159 -7.41 25.44 -21.52
C GLN A 159 -6.06 25.57 -22.25
N ILE A 160 -5.03 24.87 -21.78
CA ILE A 160 -3.72 24.84 -22.45
C ILE A 160 -3.80 24.16 -23.82
N ALA A 161 -4.53 23.04 -23.92
CA ALA A 161 -4.72 22.35 -25.19
C ALA A 161 -5.45 23.22 -26.23
N GLN A 162 -6.46 23.98 -25.79
CA GLN A 162 -7.15 24.97 -26.61
C GLN A 162 -6.20 26.08 -27.05
N GLY A 163 -5.43 26.67 -26.14
CA GLY A 163 -4.46 27.71 -26.49
C GLY A 163 -3.38 27.24 -27.46
N VAL A 164 -2.91 26.00 -27.33
CA VAL A 164 -1.96 25.39 -28.30
C VAL A 164 -2.61 25.17 -29.67
N GLN A 165 -3.88 24.80 -29.71
CA GLN A 165 -4.61 24.70 -30.97
C GLN A 165 -4.77 26.08 -31.63
N GLU A 166 -5.17 27.10 -30.86
CA GLU A 166 -5.28 28.48 -31.36
C GLU A 166 -3.93 29.01 -31.88
N ALA A 167 -2.83 28.74 -31.18
CA ALA A 167 -1.49 29.08 -31.65
C ALA A 167 -1.14 28.38 -32.97
N SER A 168 -1.52 27.10 -33.11
CA SER A 168 -1.36 26.35 -34.36
C SER A 168 -2.19 26.96 -35.50
N ASP A 169 -3.43 27.36 -35.22
CA ASP A 169 -4.32 28.00 -36.20
C ASP A 169 -3.79 29.38 -36.63
N LEU A 170 -3.15 30.14 -35.71
CA LEU A 170 -2.49 31.40 -36.03
C LEU A 170 -1.30 31.20 -36.98
N ILE A 171 -0.47 30.17 -36.74
CA ILE A 171 0.62 29.81 -37.66
C ILE A 171 0.04 29.45 -39.04
N GLN A 172 -1.02 28.64 -39.08
CA GLN A 172 -1.63 28.27 -40.35
C GLN A 172 -2.19 29.48 -41.11
N LYS A 173 -2.77 30.46 -40.40
CA LYS A 173 -3.23 31.73 -41.00
C LYS A 173 -2.07 32.62 -41.48
N GLU A 174 -0.96 32.64 -40.74
CA GLU A 174 0.23 33.45 -41.04
C GLU A 174 0.93 32.98 -42.33
N PHE A 175 1.11 31.66 -42.50
CA PHE A 175 1.87 31.10 -43.62
C PHE A 175 1.01 30.53 -44.77
N GLY A 176 -0.29 30.27 -44.53
CA GLY A 176 -1.20 29.68 -45.51
C GLY A 176 -0.89 28.22 -45.85
N SER A 177 -1.64 27.66 -46.81
CA SER A 177 -1.47 26.26 -47.26
C SER A 177 -0.30 26.08 -48.22
N ALA A 178 0.10 27.14 -48.92
CA ALA A 178 1.28 27.17 -49.77
C ALA A 178 2.36 27.99 -49.04
N VAL A 179 3.16 27.30 -48.23
CA VAL A 179 4.18 27.93 -47.38
C VAL A 179 5.31 28.45 -48.25
N GLU A 180 5.37 29.77 -48.45
CA GLU A 180 6.46 30.44 -49.17
C GLU A 180 7.71 30.58 -48.31
N ASP A 181 7.54 30.86 -47.01
CA ASP A 181 8.62 30.93 -46.01
C ASP A 181 8.67 29.65 -45.16
N VAL A 182 9.36 28.65 -45.67
CA VAL A 182 9.50 27.33 -45.02
C VAL A 182 10.23 27.42 -43.68
N GLU A 183 11.24 28.28 -43.58
CA GLU A 183 12.08 28.39 -42.38
C GLU A 183 11.33 29.12 -41.26
N GLY A 184 10.63 30.20 -41.58
CA GLY A 184 9.75 30.89 -40.63
C GLY A 184 8.65 29.97 -40.09
N HIS A 185 7.97 29.24 -40.98
CA HIS A 185 6.94 28.28 -40.60
C HIS A 185 7.51 27.17 -39.68
N ARG A 186 8.68 26.62 -40.03
CA ARG A 186 9.35 25.60 -39.22
C ARG A 186 9.67 26.13 -37.83
N LYS A 187 10.28 27.31 -37.72
CA LYS A 187 10.64 27.91 -36.43
C LYS A 187 9.41 28.13 -35.54
N ARG A 188 8.32 28.64 -36.11
CA ARG A 188 7.06 28.87 -35.39
C ARG A 188 6.42 27.56 -34.91
N THR A 189 6.47 26.53 -35.76
CA THR A 189 6.00 25.18 -35.42
C THR A 189 6.84 24.57 -34.29
N GLU A 190 8.17 24.72 -34.33
CA GLU A 190 9.07 24.29 -33.26
C GLU A 190 8.76 25.02 -31.94
N GLN A 191 8.46 26.33 -31.98
CA GLN A 191 8.03 27.10 -30.80
C GLN A 191 6.73 26.56 -30.19
N VAL A 192 5.70 26.28 -30.98
CA VAL A 192 4.44 25.66 -30.48
C VAL A 192 4.71 24.27 -29.90
N ASN A 193 5.52 23.46 -30.58
CA ASN A 193 5.83 22.10 -30.13
C ASN A 193 6.67 22.07 -28.86
N ALA A 194 7.43 23.14 -28.56
CA ALA A 194 8.14 23.28 -27.30
C ALA A 194 7.19 23.51 -26.11
N ILE A 195 5.96 23.96 -26.35
CA ILE A 195 4.94 24.13 -25.30
C ILE A 195 4.40 22.75 -24.92
N LYS A 196 4.66 22.33 -23.69
CA LYS A 196 4.21 21.03 -23.16
C LYS A 196 2.69 21.01 -23.06
N ARG A 197 2.03 20.26 -23.96
CA ARG A 197 0.56 20.14 -24.01
C ARG A 197 -0.04 19.42 -22.81
N SER A 198 0.72 18.52 -22.19
CA SER A 198 0.27 17.71 -21.06
C SER A 198 1.34 17.62 -19.99
N PHE A 199 0.88 17.44 -18.76
CA PHE A 199 1.74 17.12 -17.63
C PHE A 199 1.78 15.59 -17.45
N VAL A 200 2.86 14.97 -17.93
CA VAL A 200 3.04 13.51 -17.97
C VAL A 200 3.58 12.94 -16.66
N ASP A 201 3.39 11.64 -16.44
CA ASP A 201 3.92 10.88 -15.30
C ASP A 201 3.50 11.45 -13.93
N ARG A 202 2.27 11.96 -13.87
CA ARG A 202 1.72 12.64 -12.68
C ARG A 202 1.80 11.77 -11.42
N TYR A 203 1.61 10.46 -11.59
CA TYR A 203 1.63 9.52 -10.49
C TYR A 203 3.05 9.33 -9.94
N GLU A 204 4.02 9.07 -10.82
CA GLU A 204 5.43 8.91 -10.45
C GLU A 204 5.99 10.19 -9.82
N ARG A 205 5.53 11.37 -10.29
CA ARG A 205 5.87 12.67 -9.72
C ARG A 205 5.26 12.90 -8.34
N SER A 206 4.03 12.44 -8.11
CA SER A 206 3.39 12.58 -6.78
C SER A 206 4.12 11.79 -5.71
N LEU A 207 4.63 10.60 -6.04
CA LEU A 207 5.46 9.78 -5.15
C LEU A 207 6.77 10.47 -4.76
N LYS A 208 7.34 11.27 -5.67
CA LYS A 208 8.67 11.88 -5.49
C LYS A 208 8.64 13.31 -4.96
N GLY A 209 7.52 14.01 -5.07
CA GLY A 209 7.51 15.45 -4.91
C GLY A 209 6.16 16.07 -4.59
N ASN A 210 5.99 17.30 -5.04
CA ASN A 210 4.79 18.11 -4.84
C ASN A 210 4.09 18.29 -6.19
N VAL A 211 3.32 17.28 -6.57
CA VAL A 211 2.65 17.23 -7.88
C VAL A 211 1.72 18.43 -8.11
N ALA A 212 1.10 18.97 -7.07
CA ALA A 212 0.24 20.15 -7.18
C ALA A 212 1.03 21.41 -7.59
N GLN A 213 2.19 21.63 -6.96
CA GLN A 213 3.09 22.72 -7.32
C GLN A 213 3.61 22.55 -8.75
N GLU A 214 4.03 21.33 -9.13
CA GLU A 214 4.53 21.07 -10.47
C GLU A 214 3.46 21.29 -11.56
N ILE A 215 2.19 21.00 -11.28
CA ILE A 215 1.06 21.32 -12.17
C ILE A 215 0.90 22.83 -12.32
N LEU A 216 0.95 23.59 -11.22
CA LEU A 216 0.86 25.05 -11.26
C LEU A 216 2.00 25.67 -12.07
N ASP A 217 3.23 25.21 -11.85
CA ASP A 217 4.41 25.70 -12.57
C ASP A 217 4.29 25.39 -14.07
N TRP A 218 3.92 24.16 -14.42
CA TRP A 218 3.66 23.77 -15.81
C TRP A 218 2.58 24.64 -16.48
N ALA A 219 1.47 24.89 -15.78
CA ALA A 219 0.37 25.68 -16.32
C ALA A 219 0.77 27.14 -16.55
N ARG A 220 1.50 27.74 -15.60
CA ARG A 220 2.03 29.11 -15.69
C ARG A 220 3.05 29.24 -16.81
N ASP A 221 3.96 28.27 -16.95
CA ASP A 221 4.96 28.24 -18.02
C ASP A 221 4.28 28.15 -19.40
N ALA A 222 3.27 27.29 -19.55
CA ALA A 222 2.52 27.14 -20.79
C ALA A 222 1.73 28.42 -21.13
N GLN A 223 1.04 29.01 -20.16
CA GLN A 223 0.31 30.28 -20.32
C GLN A 223 1.25 31.41 -20.74
N ALA A 224 2.41 31.54 -20.08
CA ALA A 224 3.40 32.56 -20.40
C ALA A 224 3.98 32.37 -21.81
N ALA A 225 4.28 31.14 -22.21
CA ALA A 225 4.79 30.85 -23.56
C ALA A 225 3.75 31.16 -24.64
N LEU A 226 2.49 30.74 -24.46
CA LEU A 226 1.39 31.03 -25.38
C LEU A 226 1.17 32.54 -25.56
N ARG A 227 1.19 33.28 -24.45
CA ARG A 227 1.03 34.74 -24.48
C ARG A 227 2.22 35.43 -25.15
N ARG A 228 3.44 35.08 -24.75
CA ARG A 228 4.68 35.72 -25.25
C ARG A 228 4.90 35.47 -26.74
N ASP A 229 4.76 34.22 -27.16
CA ASP A 229 5.18 33.80 -28.50
C ASP A 229 4.05 33.91 -29.53
N PHE A 230 2.78 33.82 -29.10
CA PHE A 230 1.63 33.77 -29.99
C PHE A 230 0.55 34.82 -29.69
N GLY A 231 0.66 35.58 -28.60
CA GLY A 231 -0.38 36.53 -28.18
C GLY A 231 -1.69 35.84 -27.77
N VAL A 232 -1.64 34.54 -27.47
CA VAL A 232 -2.81 33.75 -27.06
C VAL A 232 -2.97 33.87 -25.54
N GLU A 233 -4.09 34.46 -25.11
CA GLU A 233 -4.43 34.63 -23.70
C GLU A 233 -5.19 33.40 -23.21
N VAL A 234 -4.58 32.65 -22.28
CA VAL A 234 -5.22 31.50 -21.62
C VAL A 234 -5.65 31.91 -20.21
N SER A 235 -6.91 31.65 -19.84
CA SER A 235 -7.42 31.93 -18.50
C SER A 235 -7.75 30.63 -17.79
N PHE A 236 -7.21 30.46 -16.58
CA PHE A 236 -7.54 29.32 -15.72
C PHE A 236 -8.70 29.66 -14.79
N PRO A 237 -9.56 28.69 -14.43
CA PRO A 237 -10.55 28.90 -13.39
C PRO A 237 -9.87 29.15 -12.05
N GLU A 238 -10.24 30.26 -11.39
CA GLU A 238 -9.63 30.68 -10.13
C GLU A 238 -9.79 29.63 -9.02
N GLU A 239 -10.93 28.94 -8.98
CA GLU A 239 -11.19 27.86 -8.02
C GLU A 239 -10.17 26.70 -8.15
N ASP A 240 -9.87 26.29 -9.39
CA ASP A 240 -8.93 25.19 -9.65
C ASP A 240 -7.49 25.58 -9.25
N ILE A 241 -7.10 26.84 -9.47
CA ILE A 241 -5.79 27.37 -9.07
C ILE A 241 -5.68 27.41 -7.54
N GLN A 242 -6.68 27.95 -6.85
CA GLN A 242 -6.69 28.01 -5.39
C GLN A 242 -6.67 26.63 -4.76
N GLU A 243 -7.38 25.67 -5.37
CA GLU A 243 -7.36 24.28 -4.93
C GLU A 243 -5.97 23.66 -5.05
N LEU A 244 -5.31 23.83 -6.19
CA LEU A 244 -3.93 23.35 -6.38
C LEU A 244 -2.93 24.03 -5.43
N GLU A 245 -3.08 25.33 -5.17
CA GLU A 245 -2.22 26.04 -4.22
C GLU A 245 -2.40 25.52 -2.79
N MET A 246 -3.64 25.29 -2.38
CA MET A 246 -3.95 24.66 -1.09
C MET A 246 -3.32 23.25 -1.00
N LEU A 247 -3.45 22.43 -2.05
CA LEU A 247 -2.87 21.08 -2.08
C LEU A 247 -1.33 21.12 -2.07
N ALA A 248 -0.72 22.08 -2.75
CA ALA A 248 0.72 22.31 -2.75
C ALA A 248 1.23 22.70 -1.36
N ASP A 249 0.50 23.58 -0.68
CA ASP A 249 0.81 24.00 0.69
C ASP A 249 0.63 22.86 1.71
N LEU A 250 -0.38 22.00 1.53
CA LEU A 250 -0.58 20.81 2.36
C LEU A 250 0.63 19.89 2.30
N ARG A 251 1.14 19.58 1.09
CA ARG A 251 2.34 18.74 0.93
C ARG A 251 3.59 19.38 1.55
N ARG A 252 3.72 20.71 1.51
CA ARG A 252 4.86 21.43 2.07
C ARG A 252 4.90 21.38 3.60
N LYS A 253 3.74 21.35 4.26
CA LYS A 253 3.61 21.38 5.73
C LYS A 253 3.91 20.04 6.42
N GLY A 254 4.18 18.97 5.67
CA GLY A 254 4.53 17.66 6.20
C GLY A 254 3.39 16.65 6.05
N PRO A 255 3.34 15.61 6.91
CA PRO A 255 2.32 14.57 6.83
C PRO A 255 0.91 15.16 6.77
N ILE A 256 0.12 14.70 5.82
CA ILE A 256 -1.20 15.29 5.57
C ILE A 256 -2.13 14.89 6.70
N LYS A 257 -2.72 15.91 7.33
CA LYS A 257 -3.85 15.73 8.24
C LYS A 257 -5.11 15.65 7.40
N VAL A 258 -5.67 14.46 7.30
CA VAL A 258 -6.90 14.21 6.56
C VAL A 258 -8.05 14.92 7.26
N THR A 259 -8.79 15.74 6.51
CA THR A 259 -9.96 16.46 7.02
C THR A 259 -11.20 16.05 6.24
N PRO A 260 -12.42 16.24 6.80
CA PRO A 260 -13.66 15.96 6.08
C PRO A 260 -13.73 16.67 4.72
N LYS A 261 -13.21 17.91 4.64
CA LYS A 261 -13.12 18.66 3.39
C LYS A 261 -12.27 17.94 2.33
N LEU A 262 -11.11 17.39 2.72
CA LEU A 262 -10.25 16.66 1.78
C LEU A 262 -10.89 15.35 1.31
N LEU A 263 -11.63 14.67 2.19
CA LEU A 263 -12.38 13.47 1.83
C LEU A 263 -13.49 13.81 0.82
N GLU A 264 -14.28 14.84 1.09
CA GLU A 264 -15.33 15.33 0.17
C GLU A 264 -14.76 15.69 -1.22
N MET A 265 -13.61 16.38 -1.26
CA MET A 265 -12.92 16.68 -2.52
C MET A 265 -12.53 15.40 -3.29
N SER A 266 -12.09 14.36 -2.58
CA SER A 266 -11.72 13.08 -3.20
C SER A 266 -12.94 12.34 -3.78
N GLU A 267 -14.12 12.50 -3.17
CA GLU A 267 -15.36 11.88 -3.60
C GLU A 267 -16.01 12.58 -4.80
N ARG A 268 -15.85 13.91 -4.91
CA ARG A 268 -16.31 14.69 -6.08
C ARG A 268 -15.87 14.06 -7.40
N LYS A 269 -14.61 13.62 -7.47
CA LYS A 269 -14.03 12.92 -8.64
C LYS A 269 -14.76 11.62 -8.97
N SER A 270 -15.04 10.80 -7.96
CA SER A 270 -15.75 9.53 -8.13
C SER A 270 -17.17 9.74 -8.67
N HIS A 271 -17.84 10.80 -8.23
CA HIS A 271 -19.16 11.17 -8.75
C HIS A 271 -19.13 11.64 -10.20
N GLU A 272 -18.14 12.44 -10.61
CA GLU A 272 -18.04 12.87 -12.00
C GLU A 272 -17.69 11.75 -12.96
N ARG A 273 -16.76 10.86 -12.60
CA ARG A 273 -16.45 9.66 -13.42
C ARG A 273 -17.67 8.77 -13.63
N ARG A 274 -18.51 8.61 -12.59
CA ARG A 274 -19.78 7.88 -12.70
C ARG A 274 -20.78 8.57 -13.63
N LYS A 275 -20.83 9.91 -13.64
CA LYS A 275 -21.71 10.68 -14.53
C LYS A 275 -21.26 10.62 -15.99
N THR A 276 -19.95 10.68 -16.25
CA THR A 276 -19.41 10.72 -17.61
C THR A 276 -19.30 9.33 -18.26
N GLY A 277 -19.47 8.25 -17.48
CA GLY A 277 -19.34 6.88 -17.99
C GLY A 277 -17.92 6.53 -18.44
N ALA A 278 -16.95 7.39 -18.12
CA ALA A 278 -15.53 7.16 -18.40
C ALA A 278 -15.03 6.06 -17.45
N ARG A 279 -14.93 4.83 -17.98
CA ARG A 279 -14.21 3.72 -17.36
C ARG A 279 -12.73 3.80 -17.72
#